data_AF-A0A4R4Y622-F1
#
_entry.id   AF-A0A4R4Y622-F1
#
_cell.length_a   1.000
_cell.length_b   1.000
_cell.length_c   1.000
_cell.angle_alpha   90.00
_cell.angle_beta   90.00
_cell.angle_gamma   90.00
#
_symmetry.space_group_name_H-M   'P 1'
#
loop_
_entity.id
_entity.type
_entity.pdbx_description
1 polymer ?
#
loop_
_entity_poly.entity_id
_entity_poly.type
_entity_poly.pdbx_seq_one_letter_code
_entity_poly.pdbx_strand_id
1 'polypeptide(L)' 'METYCDRCGEPAADGDHAACRAAREMEPPRYCPRCRRRMIVQVTPLGWTARCSQHGALSQHGALSQHGALDGGPAS' A
#
# COMPACT_ATOMS: atom_id res chain seq x y z
N MET A 1 -8.20 14.04 -8.43
CA MET A 1 -7.40 12.86 -8.06
C MET A 1 -7.19 12.93 -6.56
N GLU A 2 -8.16 12.42 -5.82
CA GLU A 2 -8.20 12.56 -4.37
C GLU A 2 -7.45 11.38 -3.74
N THR A 3 -6.48 11.68 -2.89
CA THR A 3 -5.74 10.67 -2.13
C THR A 3 -6.37 10.51 -0.77
N TYR A 4 -6.41 9.29 -0.26
CA TYR A 4 -6.97 8.96 1.05
C TYR A 4 -5.87 8.52 2.01
N CYS A 5 -6.05 8.84 3.29
CA CYS A 5 -5.25 8.32 4.37
C CYS A 5 -5.47 6.81 4.46
N ASP A 6 -4.40 6.06 4.24
CA ASP A 6 -4.39 4.61 4.24
C ASP A 6 -4.62 3.97 5.63
N ARG A 7 -4.65 4.78 6.71
CA ARG A 7 -4.90 4.33 8.09
C ARG A 7 -6.33 4.58 8.56
N CYS A 8 -6.87 5.77 8.34
CA CYS A 8 -8.22 6.16 8.79
C CYS A 8 -9.26 6.18 7.65
N GLY A 9 -8.84 6.33 6.39
CA GLY A 9 -9.71 6.35 5.22
C GLY A 9 -10.24 7.73 4.82
N GLU A 10 -9.92 8.78 5.58
CA GLU A 10 -10.29 10.16 5.27
C GLU A 10 -9.45 10.74 4.13
N PRO A 11 -9.92 11.80 3.44
CA PRO A 11 -9.12 12.49 2.43
C PRO A 11 -7.78 12.92 3.05
N ALA A 12 -6.67 12.63 2.37
CA ALA A 12 -5.33 12.94 2.87
C ALA A 12 -5.05 14.45 2.95
N ALA A 13 -5.86 15.25 2.26
CA ALA A 13 -5.82 16.71 2.33
C ALA A 13 -6.58 17.28 3.55
N ASP A 14 -7.38 16.45 4.24
CA ASP A 14 -8.18 16.87 5.38
C ASP A 14 -7.51 16.45 6.68
N GLY A 15 -7.20 17.40 7.56
CA GLY A 15 -6.53 17.13 8.84
C GLY A 15 -5.03 16.84 8.75
N ASP A 16 -4.39 16.73 9.91
CA ASP A 16 -2.92 16.68 10.05
C ASP A 16 -2.32 15.28 9.78
N HIS A 17 -3.08 14.20 10.05
CA HIS A 17 -2.68 12.79 9.88
C HIS A 17 -1.31 12.38 10.47
N ALA A 18 -0.66 13.16 11.34
CA ALA A 18 0.66 12.79 11.88
C ALA A 18 0.59 11.49 12.70
N ALA A 19 -0.43 11.33 13.54
CA ALA A 19 -0.65 10.10 14.30
C ALA A 19 -0.90 8.89 13.37
N CYS A 20 -1.64 9.09 12.28
CA CYS A 20 -1.86 8.07 11.27
C CYS A 20 -0.54 7.65 10.61
N ARG A 21 0.32 8.61 10.24
CA ARG A 21 1.64 8.33 9.66
C ARG A 21 2.56 7.58 10.63
N ALA A 22 2.63 8.02 11.88
CA ALA A 22 3.43 7.35 12.92
C ALA A 22 2.97 5.90 13.16
N ALA A 23 1.65 5.68 13.23
CA ALA A 23 1.10 4.34 13.38
C ALA A 23 1.45 3.42 12.18
N ARG A 24 1.50 3.98 10.97
CA ARG A 24 1.80 3.24 9.73
C ARG A 24 3.25 2.75 9.61
N GLU A 25 4.14 3.21 10.48
CA GLU A 25 5.49 2.67 10.59
C GLU A 25 5.49 1.23 11.13
N MET A 26 4.53 0.91 12.02
CA MET A 26 4.42 -0.41 12.65
C MET A 26 3.18 -1.18 12.17
N GLU A 27 2.11 -0.48 11.80
CA GLU A 27 0.85 -1.08 11.38
C GLU A 27 0.70 -1.15 9.84
N PRO A 28 0.11 -2.25 9.33
CA PRO A 28 -0.24 -2.35 7.92
C PRO A 28 -1.30 -1.31 7.49
N PRO A 29 -1.36 -0.97 6.19
CA PRO A 29 -2.38 -0.11 5.62
C PRO A 29 -3.73 -0.79 5.74
N ARG A 30 -4.74 -0.03 6.16
CA ARG A 30 -6.12 -0.52 6.26
C ARG A 30 -6.95 -0.13 5.05
N TYR A 31 -6.63 0.99 4.40
CA TYR A 31 -7.37 1.55 3.28
C TYR A 31 -6.47 1.80 2.07
N CYS A 32 -7.04 1.67 0.88
CA CYS A 32 -6.36 2.03 -0.35
C CYS A 32 -6.31 3.56 -0.50
N PRO A 33 -5.12 4.18 -0.65
CA PRO A 33 -4.97 5.63 -0.80
C PRO A 33 -5.56 6.16 -2.10
N ARG A 34 -5.99 5.28 -3.03
CA ARG A 34 -6.59 5.65 -4.33
C ARG A 34 -8.11 5.56 -4.39
N CYS A 35 -8.74 4.67 -3.62
CA CYS A 35 -10.20 4.46 -3.67
C CYS A 35 -10.86 4.26 -2.31
N ARG A 36 -10.16 4.53 -1.20
CA ARG A 36 -10.63 4.39 0.19
C ARG A 36 -11.20 3.02 0.59
N ARG A 37 -11.11 2.01 -0.27
CA ARG A 37 -11.59 0.65 0.03
C ARG A 37 -10.68 0.00 1.07
N ARG A 38 -11.27 -0.79 1.96
CA ARG A 38 -10.50 -1.62 2.89
C ARG A 38 -9.64 -2.61 2.12
N MET A 39 -8.40 -2.75 2.56
CA MET A 39 -7.44 -3.66 1.96
C MET A 39 -7.51 -5.03 2.64
N ILE A 40 -7.16 -6.06 1.88
CA ILE A 40 -6.88 -7.38 2.43
C ILE A 40 -5.43 -7.36 2.89
N VAL A 41 -5.22 -7.54 4.19
CA VAL A 41 -3.91 -7.51 4.81
C VAL A 41 -3.55 -8.89 5.31
N GLN A 42 -2.34 -9.33 4.99
CA GLN A 42 -1.75 -10.54 5.56
C GLN A 42 -0.51 -10.15 6.35
N VAL A 43 -0.55 -10.38 7.65
CA VAL A 43 0.57 -10.16 8.56
C VAL A 43 1.38 -11.44 8.70
N THR A 44 2.70 -11.31 8.67
CA THR A 44 3.68 -12.39 8.84
C THR A 44 4.75 -11.95 9.85
N PRO A 45 5.56 -12.87 10.39
CA PRO A 45 6.67 -12.48 11.28
C PRO A 45 7.71 -11.56 10.62
N LEU A 46 7.81 -11.58 9.28
CA LEU A 46 8.78 -10.79 8.51
C LEU A 46 8.22 -9.43 8.04
N GLY A 47 6.94 -9.15 8.31
CA GLY A 47 6.27 -7.95 7.82
C GLY A 47 4.85 -8.24 7.36
N TRP A 48 4.31 -7.43 6.46
CA TRP A 48 2.94 -7.57 5.99
C TRP A 48 2.82 -7.35 4.48
N THR A 49 1.77 -7.91 3.90
CA THR A 49 1.35 -7.60 2.54
C THR A 49 -0.06 -7.03 2.56
N ALA A 50 -0.35 -6.11 1.64
CA ALA A 50 -1.66 -5.50 1.54
C ALA A 50 -2.10 -5.39 0.08
N ARG A 51 -3.35 -5.80 -0.19
CA ARG A 51 -3.93 -5.76 -1.54
C ARG A 51 -5.29 -5.08 -1.57
N CYS A 52 -5.44 -4.13 -2.48
CA CYS A 52 -6.71 -3.56 -2.85
C CYS A 52 -7.41 -4.46 -3.89
N SER A 53 -8.71 -4.68 -3.73
CA SER A 53 -9.52 -5.46 -4.69
C SER A 53 -9.58 -4.83 -6.09
N GLN A 54 -9.48 -3.50 -6.19
CA GLN A 54 -9.54 -2.78 -7.46
C GLN A 54 -8.16 -2.43 -8.03
N HIS A 55 -7.20 -2.13 -7.16
CA HIS A 55 -5.91 -1.55 -7.57
C HIS A 55 -4.71 -2.48 -7.39
N GLY A 56 -4.89 -3.67 -6.84
CA GLY A 56 -3.80 -4.62 -6.62
C GLY A 56 -2.97 -4.32 -5.37
N ALA A 57 -1.76 -4.88 -5.32
CA ALA A 57 -0.89 -4.82 -4.15
C ALA A 57 -0.33 -3.41 -3.93
N LEU A 58 -0.20 -3.01 -2.66
CA LEU A 58 0.60 -1.87 -2.24
C LEU A 58 1.69 -2.41 -1.33
N SER A 59 2.91 -2.48 -1.86
CA SER A 59 4.08 -2.94 -1.13
C SER A 59 4.80 -1.72 -0.56
N GLN A 60 5.02 -1.68 0.76
CA GLN A 60 6.04 -0.79 1.32
C GLN A 60 6.72 -1.46 2.51
N HIS A 61 8.04 -1.60 2.36
CA HIS A 61 9.09 -2.12 3.25
C HIS A 61 8.87 -3.53 3.84
N GLY A 62 9.67 -4.50 3.32
CA GLY A 62 9.92 -5.78 3.99
C GLY A 62 9.44 -7.05 3.29
N ALA A 63 8.95 -7.00 2.05
CA ALA A 63 8.73 -8.21 1.26
C ALA A 63 9.40 -8.04 -0.11
N LEU A 64 10.40 -8.88 -0.35
CA LEU A 64 11.05 -9.10 -1.64
C LEU A 64 9.96 -9.30 -2.71
N SER A 65 9.55 -8.23 -3.39
CA SER A 65 8.68 -8.31 -4.57
C SER A 65 9.58 -8.25 -5.79
N GLN A 66 10.08 -9.42 -6.16
CA GLN A 66 10.33 -9.87 -7.54
C GLN A 66 10.03 -8.86 -8.66
N HIS A 67 11.00 -7.98 -8.96
CA HIS A 67 11.18 -7.49 -10.32
C HIS A 67 12.08 -8.50 -11.03
N GLY A 68 11.47 -9.61 -11.46
CA GLY A 68 12.09 -10.47 -12.47
C GLY A 68 12.27 -9.63 -13.73
N ALA A 69 13.52 -9.33 -14.05
CA ALA A 69 13.92 -8.86 -15.35
C ALA A 69 13.38 -9.84 -16.41
N LEU A 70 12.64 -9.32 -17.37
CA LEU A 70 12.77 -9.76 -18.75
C LEU A 70 12.98 -8.51 -19.59
N ASP A 71 14.25 -8.13 -19.69
CA ASP A 71 14.79 -7.42 -20.84
C ASP A 71 14.67 -8.38 -22.03
N GLY A 72 13.55 -8.28 -22.73
CA GLY A 72 13.32 -8.92 -24.02
C GLY A 72 13.44 -7.85 -25.10
N GLY A 73 14.67 -7.44 -25.40
CA GLY A 73 14.97 -6.61 -26.56
C GLY A 73 14.43 -7.23 -27.87
N PRO A 74 14.20 -6.41 -28.91
CA PRO A 74 13.51 -6.86 -30.11
C PRO A 74 14.40 -7.80 -30.93
N ALA A 75 13.90 -8.98 -31.25
CA ALA A 75 14.39 -9.77 -32.36
C ALA A 75 13.55 -9.46 -33.61
N SER A 76 14.04 -8.55 -34.45
CA SER A 76 13.98 -8.50 -35.93
C SER A 76 14.04 -7.07 -36.44
#